data_AF-A0A510PPH3-F1
#
_entry.id   AF-A0A510PPH3-F1
#
_cell.length_a   1.000
_cell.length_b   1.000
_cell.length_c   1.000
_cell.angle_alpha   90.00
_cell.angle_beta   90.00
_cell.angle_gamma   90.00
#
_symmetry.space_group_name_H-M   'P 1'
#
loop_
_entity.id
_entity.type
_entity.pdbx_description
1 polymer ?
#
loop_
_entity_poly.entity_id
_entity_poly.type
_entity_poly.pdbx_seq_one_letter_code
_entity_poly.pdbx_strand_id
1 'polypeptide(L)'
;MNAPATFFDKILTFAGDEIRPEYKLTGYKLSDDRRKIKFTDGFKAGEFDLWCNQKTLVYYSEQQIRRVRVVRRADGYYCQFLIDVERQEYHKPTGQITGIDLGLKEFYTDA
;
A
#
# COMPACT_ATOMS: atom_id res chain seq x y z
N MET A 1 21.96 -1.76 13.76
CA MET A 1 21.68 -0.40 14.30
C MET A 1 20.80 0.30 13.29
N ASN A 2 19.53 0.48 13.59
CA ASN A 2 18.57 1.08 12.67
C ASN A 2 18.79 2.59 12.58
N ALA A 3 19.17 3.07 11.40
CA ALA A 3 19.32 4.49 11.14
C ALA A 3 17.93 5.15 11.16
N PRO A 4 17.74 6.25 11.91
CA PRO A 4 16.49 6.98 11.87
C PRO A 4 16.35 7.63 10.50
N ALA A 5 15.28 7.28 9.78
CA ALA A 5 14.95 7.95 8.53
C ALA A 5 14.17 9.23 8.86
N THR A 6 14.75 10.36 8.48
CA THR A 6 14.16 11.68 8.65
C THR A 6 13.15 11.95 7.53
N PHE A 7 11.98 12.46 7.89
CA PHE A 7 10.98 13.00 6.98
C PHE A 7 10.58 14.35 7.55
N PHE A 8 10.83 15.45 6.82
CA PHE A 8 10.49 16.85 7.15
C PHE A 8 10.25 17.11 8.66
N ASP A 9 11.35 17.27 9.41
CA ASP A 9 11.41 17.67 10.82
C ASP A 9 10.59 16.89 11.87
N LYS A 10 10.03 15.72 11.53
CA LYS A 10 9.45 14.80 12.53
C LYS A 10 9.98 13.39 12.36
N ILE A 11 10.75 12.95 13.35
CA ILE A 11 11.29 11.59 13.42
C ILE A 11 10.14 10.63 13.76
N LEU A 12 9.69 9.85 12.78
CA LEU A 12 8.94 8.63 13.07
C LEU A 12 9.94 7.53 13.42
N THR A 13 10.25 7.39 14.70
CA THR A 13 11.07 6.29 15.21
C THR A 13 10.22 5.02 15.22
N PHE A 14 10.23 4.25 14.13
CA PHE A 14 9.69 2.89 14.13
C PHE A 14 10.78 1.96 14.67
N ALA A 15 10.51 1.32 15.80
CA ALA A 15 11.48 0.46 16.48
C ALA A 15 11.73 -0.82 15.64
N GLY A 16 12.97 -1.00 15.19
CA GLY A 16 13.49 -2.28 14.69
C GLY A 16 13.26 -2.53 13.20
N ASP A 17 14.25 -3.19 12.58
CA ASP A 17 14.22 -3.63 11.19
C ASP A 17 12.88 -4.32 10.87
N GLU A 18 12.24 -3.89 9.79
CA GLU A 18 11.05 -4.51 9.15
C GLU A 18 9.66 -4.47 9.81
N ILE A 19 9.38 -3.66 10.83
CA ILE A 19 7.97 -3.45 11.24
C ILE A 19 7.34 -2.35 10.38
N ARG A 20 6.67 -2.74 9.29
CA ARG A 20 5.83 -1.83 8.49
C ARG A 20 4.55 -1.53 9.27
N PRO A 21 4.29 -0.26 9.66
CA PRO A 21 3.04 0.09 10.31
C PRO A 21 1.88 -0.23 9.38
N GLU A 22 1.00 -1.10 9.86
CA GLU A 22 -0.25 -1.43 9.19
C GLU A 22 -1.40 -0.89 10.02
N TYR A 23 -2.10 0.07 9.44
CA TYR A 23 -3.31 0.63 9.99
C TYR A 23 -4.50 -0.16 9.45
N LYS A 24 -5.34 -0.66 10.36
CA LYS A 24 -6.68 -1.19 10.03
C LYS A 24 -7.61 0.00 9.80
N LEU A 25 -8.92 -0.18 9.95
CA LEU A 25 -9.92 0.91 9.81
C LEU A 25 -9.75 2.07 10.82
N THR A 26 -8.87 1.93 11.80
CA THR A 26 -8.57 2.95 12.81
C THR A 26 -7.09 3.33 12.78
N GLY A 27 -6.76 4.50 13.32
CA GLY A 27 -5.38 5.00 13.38
C GLY A 27 -4.98 5.91 12.21
N TYR A 28 -5.87 6.10 11.23
CA TYR A 28 -5.71 7.10 10.18
C TYR A 28 -7.07 7.73 9.81
N LYS A 29 -7.02 8.91 9.19
CA LYS A 29 -8.15 9.56 8.51
C LYS A 29 -7.68 10.14 7.19
N LEU A 30 -8.50 9.95 6.15
CA LEU A 30 -8.32 10.66 4.89
C LEU A 30 -9.10 11.99 4.93
N SER A 31 -8.63 12.94 4.15
CA SER A 31 -9.38 14.17 3.81
C SER A 31 -10.52 13.84 2.85
N ASP A 32 -11.54 14.70 2.80
CA ASP A 32 -12.72 14.51 1.94
C ASP A 32 -12.34 14.41 0.45
N ASP A 33 -11.32 15.16 0.02
CA ASP A 33 -10.77 15.14 -1.34
C ASP A 33 -9.75 14.01 -1.58
N ARG A 34 -9.44 13.23 -0.53
CA ARG A 34 -8.48 12.13 -0.50
C ARG A 34 -7.07 12.50 -0.97
N ARG A 35 -6.69 13.77 -0.78
CA ARG A 35 -5.34 14.27 -1.11
C ARG A 35 -4.41 14.32 0.08
N LYS A 36 -4.93 14.11 1.28
CA LYS A 36 -4.18 14.11 2.54
C LYS A 36 -4.54 12.94 3.41
N ILE A 37 -3.56 12.44 4.15
CA ILE A 37 -3.72 11.42 5.17
C ILE A 37 -3.22 11.94 6.51
N LYS A 38 -4.03 11.77 7.56
CA LYS A 38 -3.68 12.11 8.93
C LYS A 38 -3.62 10.85 9.77
N PHE A 39 -2.48 10.58 10.39
CA PHE A 39 -2.34 9.46 11.32
C PHE A 39 -2.70 9.89 12.74
N THR A 40 -3.54 9.10 13.41
CA THR A 40 -4.10 9.37 14.73
C THR A 40 -3.69 8.33 15.77
N ASP A 41 -2.62 7.58 15.47
CA ASP A 41 -2.09 6.45 16.21
C ASP A 41 -1.32 6.81 17.49
N GLY A 42 -1.34 8.09 17.88
CA GLY A 42 -0.63 8.59 19.07
C GLY A 42 0.85 8.87 18.84
N PHE A 43 1.41 8.47 17.69
CA PHE A 43 2.82 8.72 17.33
C PHE A 43 3.06 10.16 16.85
N LYS A 44 2.01 11.00 16.80
CA LYS A 44 2.07 12.42 16.42
C LYS A 44 2.71 12.68 15.04
N ALA A 45 2.63 11.69 14.15
CA ALA A 45 3.10 11.76 12.77
C ALA A 45 2.58 13.02 12.06
N GLY A 46 1.30 13.34 12.30
CA GLY A 46 0.63 14.51 11.74
C GLY A 46 -0.13 14.17 10.46
N GLU A 47 -0.20 15.17 9.59
CA GLU A 47 -0.93 15.11 8.32
C GLU A 47 0.06 15.25 7.17
N PHE A 48 -0.13 14.44 6.14
CA PHE A 48 0.75 14.35 4.99
C PHE A 48 -0.05 14.48 3.70
N ASP A 49 0.55 15.15 2.72
CA ASP A 49 0.01 15.19 1.37
C ASP A 49 0.26 13.85 0.66
N LEU A 50 -0.80 13.32 0.06
CA LEU A 50 -0.76 12.12 -0.79
C LEU A 50 -0.54 12.57 -2.23
N TRP A 51 0.65 12.28 -2.75
CA TRP A 51 0.93 12.43 -4.17
C TRP A 51 0.43 11.19 -4.94
N CYS A 52 -0.83 11.22 -5.37
CA CYS A 52 -1.44 10.15 -6.15
C CYS A 52 -1.78 10.62 -7.56
N ASN A 53 -1.72 9.70 -8.53
CA ASN A 53 -2.23 9.97 -9.87
C ASN A 53 -3.74 10.24 -9.78
N GLN A 54 -4.28 11.07 -10.67
CA GLN A 54 -5.64 11.63 -10.63
C GLN A 54 -6.75 10.56 -10.59
N LYS A 55 -6.41 9.29 -10.84
CA LYS A 55 -7.35 8.18 -11.03
C LYS A 55 -7.35 7.09 -9.94
N THR A 56 -6.80 7.31 -8.76
CA THR A 56 -6.53 6.16 -7.86
C THR A 56 -7.44 6.08 -6.64
N LEU A 57 -7.42 7.07 -5.73
CA LEU A 57 -8.06 6.91 -4.42
C LEU A 57 -9.49 7.47 -4.35
N VAL A 58 -9.79 8.51 -5.15
CA VAL A 58 -11.10 9.19 -5.19
C VAL A 58 -12.25 8.28 -5.69
N TYR A 59 -11.93 7.18 -6.38
CA TYR A 59 -12.95 6.25 -6.88
C TYR A 59 -13.42 5.22 -5.84
N TYR A 60 -12.67 4.98 -4.77
CA TYR A 60 -13.00 3.95 -3.79
C TYR A 60 -13.64 4.57 -2.54
N SER A 61 -14.83 4.12 -2.17
CA SER A 61 -15.43 4.52 -0.89
C SER A 61 -14.52 4.15 0.29
N GLU A 62 -14.60 4.88 1.39
CA GLU A 62 -13.80 4.59 2.59
C GLU A 62 -14.04 3.16 3.11
N GLN A 63 -15.25 2.64 2.93
CA GLN A 63 -15.64 1.27 3.32
C GLN A 63 -14.87 0.20 2.54
N GLN A 64 -14.45 0.51 1.31
CA GLN A 64 -13.62 -0.38 0.49
C GLN A 64 -12.15 -0.32 0.89
N ILE A 65 -11.70 0.71 1.62
CA ILE A 65 -10.33 0.80 2.09
C ILE A 65 -10.20 0.02 3.40
N ARG A 66 -9.63 -1.18 3.31
CA ARG A 66 -9.53 -2.08 4.48
C ARG A 66 -8.34 -1.76 5.36
N ARG A 67 -7.20 -1.41 4.75
CA ARG A 67 -5.93 -1.18 5.45
C ARG A 67 -5.07 -0.15 4.73
N VAL A 68 -4.22 0.53 5.50
CA VAL A 68 -3.17 1.42 4.98
C VAL A 68 -1.84 0.96 5.55
N ARG A 69 -0.85 0.77 4.69
CA ARG A 69 0.52 0.45 5.09
C ARG A 69 1.45 1.58 4.71
N VAL A 70 2.36 1.93 5.62
CA VAL A 70 3.46 2.84 5.29
C VAL A 70 4.67 2.01 4.86
N VAL A 71 5.17 2.29 3.66
CA VAL A 71 6.28 1.55 3.03
C VAL A 71 7.45 2.50 2.81
N ARG A 72 8.61 2.17 3.39
CA ARG A 72 9.88 2.83 3.07
C ARG A 72 10.52 2.16 1.86
N ARG A 73 10.91 2.97 0.87
CA ARG A 73 11.73 2.59 -0.28
C ARG A 73 12.96 3.49 -0.33
N ALA A 74 13.91 3.19 -1.21
CA ALA A 74 15.15 3.96 -1.36
C ALA A 74 14.89 5.44 -1.74
N ASP A 75 13.83 5.69 -2.49
CA ASP A 75 13.40 6.99 -3.01
C ASP A 75 12.44 7.76 -2.11
N GLY A 76 11.82 7.12 -1.11
CA GLY A 76 10.88 7.80 -0.24
C GLY A 76 9.97 6.91 0.58
N TYR A 77 8.92 7.52 1.12
CA TYR A 77 7.85 6.84 1.84
C TYR A 77 6.57 6.85 1.02
N TYR A 78 5.86 5.73 1.06
CA TYR A 78 4.64 5.52 0.31
C TYR A 78 3.53 4.99 1.23
N CYS A 79 2.31 5.45 1.00
CA CYS A 79 1.11 4.84 1.58
C CYS A 79 0.54 3.82 0.58
N GLN A 80 0.52 2.55 0.98
CA GLN A 80 -0.11 1.48 0.22
C GLN A 80 -1.52 1.21 0.79
N PHE A 81 -2.53 1.33 -0.06
CA PHE A 81 -3.93 1.11 0.30
C PHE A 81 -4.37 -0.30 -0.10
N LEU A 82 -4.93 -1.04 0.85
CA LEU A 82 -5.60 -2.31 0.58
C LEU A 82 -7.07 -2.04 0.26
N ILE A 83 -7.45 -2.25 -1.00
CA ILE A 83 -8.80 -2.00 -1.50
C ILE A 83 -9.54 -3.32 -1.65
N ASP A 84 -10.72 -3.39 -1.05
CA ASP A 84 -11.69 -4.47 -1.22
C ASP A 84 -12.57 -4.18 -2.44
N VAL A 85 -12.13 -4.71 -3.58
CA VAL A 85 -12.83 -4.59 -4.85
C VAL A 85 -12.69 -5.89 -5.62
N GLU A 86 -13.81 -6.37 -6.17
CA GLU A 86 -13.82 -7.47 -7.11
C GLU A 86 -13.46 -6.93 -8.51
N ARG A 87 -12.31 -7.34 -9.04
CA ARG A 87 -11.91 -6.94 -10.40
C ARG A 87 -12.56 -7.87 -11.42
N GLN A 88 -13.59 -7.37 -12.10
CA GLN A 88 -14.17 -8.06 -13.25
C GLN A 88 -13.61 -7.49 -14.55
N GLU A 89 -12.86 -8.31 -15.29
CA GLU A 89 -12.39 -7.97 -16.63
C GLU A 89 -13.20 -8.72 -17.68
N TYR A 90 -14.03 -7.97 -18.41
CA TYR A 90 -14.72 -8.49 -19.58
C TYR A 90 -13.72 -8.63 -20.73
N HIS A 91 -13.20 -9.84 -20.91
CA HIS A 91 -12.39 -10.19 -22.07
C HIS A 91 -13.21 -11.00 -23.06
N LYS A 92 -12.99 -10.77 -24.36
CA LYS A 92 -13.52 -11.68 -25.39
C LYS A 92 -12.65 -12.93 -25.39
N PRO A 93 -13.22 -14.14 -25.26
CA PRO A 93 -12.45 -15.37 -25.38
C PRO A 93 -11.83 -15.42 -26.78
N THR A 94 -10.50 -15.61 -26.84
CA THR A 94 -9.75 -15.64 -28.11
C THR A 94 -9.85 -16.99 -28.83
N GLY A 95 -10.43 -18.01 -28.17
CA GLY A 95 -10.52 -19.38 -28.68
C GLY A 95 -9.18 -20.13 -28.69
N GLN A 96 -8.08 -19.48 -28.31
CA GLN A 96 -6.78 -20.10 -28.13
C GLN A 96 -6.71 -20.71 -26.73
N ILE A 97 -6.38 -22.00 -26.66
CA ILE A 97 -6.18 -22.71 -25.40
C ILE A 97 -4.69 -22.66 -25.09
N THR A 98 -4.31 -21.91 -24.05
CA THR A 98 -2.96 -21.95 -23.49
C THR A 98 -2.97 -22.89 -22.30
N GLY A 99 -2.29 -24.03 -22.42
CA GLY A 99 -2.07 -24.94 -21.29
C GLY A 99 -1.04 -24.35 -20.35
N ILE A 100 -1.38 -24.21 -19.07
CA ILE A 100 -0.42 -23.87 -18.01
C ILE A 100 -0.03 -25.17 -17.34
N ASP A 101 1.17 -25.69 -17.65
CA ASP A 101 1.73 -26.84 -16.94
C ASP A 101 2.53 -26.35 -15.73
N LEU A 102 2.15 -26.80 -14.54
CA LEU A 102 2.76 -26.40 -13.27
C LEU A 102 3.40 -27.64 -12.63
N GLY A 103 4.59 -27.99 -13.10
CA GLY A 103 5.41 -29.07 -12.54
C GLY A 103 6.33 -28.58 -11.43
N LEU A 104 6.27 -29.21 -10.25
CA LEU A 104 7.20 -28.93 -9.14
C LEU A 104 8.68 -29.13 -9.53
N LYS A 105 8.97 -29.98 -10.52
CA LYS A 105 10.35 -30.29 -10.97
C LYS A 105 11.07 -29.11 -11.61
N GLU A 106 10.37 -28.28 -12.37
CA GLU A 106 10.96 -27.13 -13.07
C GLU A 106 11.25 -25.97 -12.09
N PHE A 107 10.54 -25.89 -10.95
CA PHE A 107 10.76 -24.86 -9.92
C PHE A 107 12.07 -25.02 -9.12
N TYR A 108 12.68 -26.21 -9.12
CA TYR A 108 13.93 -26.49 -8.39
C TYR A 108 15.17 -26.52 -9.29
N THR A 109 15.02 -26.25 -10.58
CA THR A 109 16.15 -26.29 -11.52
C THR A 109 16.65 -24.86 -11.73
N ASP A 110 17.77 -24.53 -11.11
CA ASP A 110 18.53 -23.31 -11.38
C ASP A 110 19.39 -23.62 -12.63
N ALA A 111 18.93 -23.18 -13.81
CA ALA A 111 19.64 -23.35 -15.08
C ALA A 111 20.43 -22.10 -15.45
#